data_AF-A0A8D8EY00-F1
#
_entry.id   AF-A0A8D8EY00-F1
#
_cell.length_a   1.000
_cell.length_b   1.000
_cell.length_c   1.000
_cell.angle_alpha   90.00
_cell.angle_beta   90.00
_cell.angle_gamma   90.00
#
_symmetry.space_group_name_H-M   'P 1'
#
loop_
_entity.id
_entity.type
_entity.pdbx_description
1 polymer ?
#
loop_
_entity_poly.entity_id
_entity_poly.type
_entity_poly.pdbx_seq_one_letter_code
_entity_poly.pdbx_strand_id
1 'polypeptide(L)'
;YGHIRYLVKLSLERPWKHDIVYEREITVRGIYDLIPHFDTLSMPSQAEAMTSFYFGFTEPLVVSASISKSGFAPGDIIELTVHVNNQSSVDVRTIVMKLQRVDTFISQIPRVDQYIERTVLEERTTSKISKRSDISFEENILVGAGIPSDVERCRIIQTKYEVEIIVHPIRSRKRLVLNLPIVLGTTSIANMDAHVERVVDKQREALEGFSPPQPSAPQSEDGPRSVEERRMIFAARTLNSMSCEESLDLENEKNCGAAPY
;
A
#
# COMPACT_ATOMS: atom_id res chain seq x y z
N TYR A 1 1.79 27.27 -10.63
CA TYR A 1 0.97 27.62 -9.45
C TYR A 1 -0.50 27.62 -9.83
N GLY A 2 -1.39 27.36 -8.87
CA GLY A 2 -2.83 27.23 -9.03
C GLY A 2 -3.43 26.72 -7.71
N HIS A 3 -4.75 26.52 -7.63
CA HIS A 3 -5.37 25.91 -6.44
C HIS A 3 -6.60 25.09 -6.80
N ILE A 4 -6.92 24.09 -5.97
CA ILE A 4 -8.19 23.35 -6.03
C ILE A 4 -9.09 23.90 -4.91
N ARG A 5 -10.31 24.30 -5.26
CA ARG A 5 -11.37 24.69 -4.31
C ARG A 5 -12.62 23.89 -4.61
N TYR A 6 -13.35 23.54 -3.56
CA TYR A 6 -14.64 22.88 -3.65
C TYR A 6 -15.70 23.82 -3.11
N LEU A 7 -16.73 24.09 -3.92
CA LEU A 7 -17.82 25.01 -3.64
C LEU A 7 -19.14 24.23 -3.71
N VAL A 8 -19.95 24.32 -2.65
CA VAL A 8 -21.34 23.87 -2.69
C VAL A 8 -22.20 25.04 -3.15
N LYS A 9 -22.88 24.87 -4.29
CA LYS A 9 -23.78 25.86 -4.89
C LYS A 9 -25.23 25.42 -4.71
N LEU A 10 -26.05 26.29 -4.12
CA LEU A 10 -27.49 26.13 -3.99
C LEU A 10 -28.16 27.21 -4.84
N SER A 11 -28.97 26.80 -5.82
CA SER A 11 -29.76 27.69 -6.67
C SER A 11 -31.25 27.46 -6.42
N LEU A 12 -31.95 28.48 -5.92
CA LEU A 12 -33.40 28.52 -5.81
C LEU A 12 -33.97 29.15 -7.09
N GLU A 13 -34.49 28.31 -7.98
CA GLU A 13 -35.14 28.72 -9.22
C GLU A 13 -36.44 29.49 -8.97
N ARG A 14 -36.73 30.54 -9.75
CA ARG A 14 -37.96 31.34 -9.59
C ARG A 14 -38.60 31.71 -10.94
N PRO A 15 -39.81 31.21 -11.26
CA PRO A 15 -40.44 31.43 -12.57
C PRO A 15 -40.70 32.90 -12.98
N TRP A 16 -40.61 33.86 -12.05
CA TRP A 16 -40.90 35.28 -12.26
C TRP A 16 -39.75 36.23 -11.90
N LYS A 17 -38.55 35.72 -11.57
CA LYS A 17 -37.37 36.55 -11.19
C LYS A 17 -36.10 35.73 -11.28
N HIS A 18 -34.94 36.36 -11.53
CA HIS A 18 -33.64 35.68 -11.45
C HIS A 18 -33.48 34.84 -10.17
N ASP A 19 -32.82 33.70 -10.28
CA ASP A 19 -32.66 32.72 -9.20
C ASP A 19 -31.87 33.29 -8.02
N ILE A 20 -32.10 32.75 -6.81
CA ILE A 20 -31.21 33.02 -5.68
C ILE A 20 -30.09 31.98 -5.69
N VAL A 21 -28.86 32.42 -5.95
CA VAL A 21 -27.66 31.59 -5.81
C VAL A 21 -27.02 31.87 -4.45
N TYR A 22 -26.73 30.80 -3.72
CA TYR A 22 -25.90 30.82 -2.51
C TYR A 22 -24.75 29.82 -2.67
N GLU A 23 -23.53 30.25 -2.34
CA GLU A 23 -22.31 29.45 -2.50
C GLU A 23 -21.52 29.40 -1.19
N ARG A 24 -20.92 28.25 -0.88
CA ARG A 24 -20.09 28.04 0.31
C ARG A 24 -18.90 27.14 0.01
N GLU A 25 -17.70 27.57 0.40
CA GLU A 25 -16.48 26.75 0.31
C GLU A 25 -16.51 25.58 1.29
N ILE A 26 -15.98 24.43 0.88
CA ILE A 26 -15.79 23.23 1.71
C ILE A 26 -14.38 22.67 1.55
N THR A 27 -13.82 22.13 2.64
CA THR A 27 -12.50 21.49 2.64
C THR A 27 -12.63 19.99 2.39
N VAL A 28 -12.40 19.56 1.15
CA VAL A 28 -12.30 18.13 0.82
C VAL A 28 -10.87 17.66 1.09
N ARG A 29 -10.71 16.52 1.77
CA ARG A 29 -9.43 15.82 1.89
C ARG A 29 -9.38 14.69 0.88
N GLY A 30 -8.29 14.60 0.12
CA GLY A 30 -8.01 13.42 -0.70
C GLY A 30 -7.82 12.19 0.17
N ILE A 31 -8.22 11.03 -0.34
CA ILE A 31 -7.94 9.71 0.22
C ILE A 31 -7.06 8.99 -0.80
N TYR A 32 -6.00 8.33 -0.36
CA TYR A 32 -5.18 7.47 -1.22
C TYR A 32 -4.79 6.23 -0.43
N ASP A 33 -5.43 5.12 -0.74
CA ASP A 33 -5.17 3.84 -0.09
C ASP A 33 -3.92 3.21 -0.70
N LEU A 34 -2.95 2.86 0.14
CA LEU A 34 -1.71 2.20 -0.29
C LEU A 34 -1.89 0.69 -0.52
N ILE A 35 -2.93 0.10 0.06
CA ILE A 35 -3.13 -1.35 0.10
C ILE A 35 -3.28 -1.97 -1.31
N PRO A 36 -4.03 -1.38 -2.27
CA PRO A 36 -4.10 -1.89 -3.65
C PRO A 36 -2.78 -1.88 -4.42
N HIS A 37 -1.74 -1.21 -3.90
CA HIS A 37 -0.42 -1.10 -4.51
C HIS A 37 0.69 -1.78 -3.68
N PHE A 38 0.32 -2.57 -2.67
CA PHE A 38 1.23 -3.19 -1.69
C PHE A 38 2.46 -3.85 -2.33
N ASP A 39 2.27 -4.71 -3.34
CA ASP A 39 3.35 -5.46 -4.01
C ASP A 39 4.45 -4.54 -4.59
N THR A 40 4.09 -3.31 -4.98
CA THR A 40 5.03 -2.31 -5.50
C THR A 40 5.58 -1.39 -4.42
N LEU A 41 4.78 -1.07 -3.40
CA LEU A 41 5.10 -0.07 -2.38
C LEU A 41 5.77 -0.64 -1.13
N SER A 42 5.69 -1.96 -0.94
CA SER A 42 6.40 -2.72 0.11
C SER A 42 7.85 -3.02 -0.28
N MET A 43 8.19 -2.94 -1.58
CA MET A 43 9.54 -3.18 -2.06
C MET A 43 10.52 -2.06 -1.65
N PRO A 44 11.79 -2.41 -1.37
CA PRO A 44 12.81 -1.43 -0.98
C PRO A 44 13.17 -0.51 -2.15
N SER A 45 13.29 0.78 -1.86
CA SER A 45 13.70 1.81 -2.82
C SER A 45 15.19 2.10 -2.63
N GLN A 46 15.97 2.07 -3.71
CA GLN A 46 17.42 2.31 -3.67
C GLN A 46 17.87 3.25 -4.78
N ALA A 47 18.87 4.08 -4.47
CA ALA A 47 19.53 4.97 -5.42
C ALA A 47 21.03 5.00 -5.13
N GLU A 48 21.84 5.03 -6.20
CA GLU A 48 23.29 5.19 -6.13
C GLU A 48 23.72 6.35 -7.03
N ALA A 49 24.73 7.10 -6.61
CA ALA A 49 25.39 8.10 -7.41
C ALA A 49 26.89 8.13 -7.10
N MET A 50 27.70 8.52 -8.09
CA MET A 50 29.15 8.66 -7.93
C MET A 50 29.69 9.97 -8.51
N THR A 51 30.79 10.48 -7.96
CA THR A 51 31.53 11.60 -8.53
C THR A 51 33.04 11.47 -8.32
N SER A 52 33.80 11.57 -9.41
CA SER A 52 35.27 11.72 -9.37
C SER A 52 35.67 13.19 -9.27
N PHE A 53 36.81 13.44 -8.60
CA PHE A 53 37.43 14.76 -8.45
C PHE A 53 38.72 14.85 -9.30
N TYR A 54 39.29 16.06 -9.39
CA TYR A 54 40.58 16.33 -10.07
C TYR A 54 40.74 15.59 -11.42
N PHE A 55 39.81 15.80 -12.35
CA PHE A 55 39.80 15.19 -13.70
C PHE A 55 39.80 13.64 -13.74
N GLY A 56 39.54 12.95 -12.62
CA GLY A 56 39.59 11.49 -12.54
C GLY A 56 40.91 10.92 -12.03
N PHE A 57 41.88 11.76 -11.65
CA PHE A 57 43.15 11.30 -11.05
C PHE A 57 43.02 10.77 -9.61
N THR A 58 41.81 10.66 -9.08
CA THR A 58 41.52 10.07 -7.76
C THR A 58 40.26 9.23 -7.83
N GLU A 59 40.24 8.14 -7.07
CA GLU A 59 39.07 7.30 -6.86
C GLU A 59 37.78 8.11 -6.58
N PRO A 60 36.61 7.60 -7.02
CA PRO A 60 35.34 8.29 -6.82
C PRO A 60 34.96 8.40 -5.34
N LEU A 61 34.11 9.38 -5.07
CA LEU A 61 33.15 9.30 -3.98
C LEU A 61 31.92 8.59 -4.53
N VAL A 62 31.58 7.44 -3.96
CA VAL A 62 30.33 6.70 -4.24
C VAL A 62 29.42 6.84 -3.02
N VAL A 63 28.15 7.13 -3.27
CA VAL A 63 27.11 7.15 -2.23
C VAL A 63 25.92 6.36 -2.73
N SER A 64 25.41 5.47 -1.89
CA SER A 64 24.12 4.83 -2.08
C SER A 64 23.21 5.12 -0.89
N ALA A 65 21.91 5.15 -1.15
CA ALA A 65 20.87 5.37 -0.17
C ALA A 65 19.73 4.37 -0.42
N SER A 66 19.18 3.82 0.66
CA SER A 66 18.12 2.81 0.60
C SER A 66 17.08 3.00 1.71
N ILE A 67 15.82 2.72 1.39
CA ILE A 67 14.70 2.70 2.34
C ILE A 67 14.00 1.34 2.24
N SER A 68 13.56 0.79 3.38
CA SER A 68 12.94 -0.54 3.51
C SER A 68 11.66 -0.73 2.67
N LYS A 69 10.84 0.32 2.53
CA LYS A 69 9.62 0.38 1.71
C LYS A 69 9.49 1.73 1.01
N SER A 70 8.60 1.88 0.03
CA SER A 70 8.33 3.17 -0.65
C SER A 70 6.97 3.80 -0.33
N GLY A 71 6.00 3.04 0.18
CA GLY A 71 4.70 3.58 0.62
C GLY A 71 4.60 3.86 2.12
N PHE A 72 4.15 5.06 2.50
CA PHE A 72 4.07 5.52 3.89
C PHE A 72 2.77 6.28 4.22
N ALA A 73 2.33 6.23 5.48
CA ALA A 73 1.24 7.08 5.99
C ALA A 73 1.77 8.12 7.01
N PRO A 74 1.03 9.22 7.26
CA PRO A 74 1.31 10.12 8.38
C PRO A 74 1.41 9.37 9.72
N GLY A 75 2.55 9.54 10.41
CA GLY A 75 2.90 8.80 11.63
C GLY A 75 3.85 7.61 11.40
N ASP A 76 4.02 7.13 10.16
CA ASP A 76 5.09 6.18 9.84
C ASP A 76 6.48 6.84 10.02
N ILE A 77 7.49 6.02 10.27
CA ILE A 77 8.91 6.40 10.20
C ILE A 77 9.49 5.90 8.88
N ILE A 78 10.28 6.73 8.21
CA ILE A 78 11.13 6.37 7.08
C ILE A 78 12.51 6.02 7.64
N GLU A 79 12.87 4.74 7.55
CA GLU A 79 14.20 4.21 7.86
C GLU A 79 15.11 4.43 6.64
N LEU A 80 16.01 5.42 6.71
CA LEU A 80 16.92 5.76 5.62
C LEU A 80 18.34 5.29 5.95
N THR A 81 18.78 4.21 5.30
CA THR A 81 20.19 3.80 5.32
C THR A 81 20.97 4.58 4.25
N VAL A 82 22.10 5.17 4.61
CA VAL A 82 23.02 5.84 3.68
C VAL A 82 24.41 5.24 3.82
N HIS A 83 24.99 4.84 2.69
CA HIS A 83 26.32 4.22 2.61
C HIS A 83 27.24 5.13 1.78
N VAL A 84 28.37 5.53 2.38
CA VAL A 84 29.28 6.56 1.85
C VAL A 84 30.69 5.98 1.70
N ASN A 85 30.98 5.48 0.51
CA ASN A 85 32.30 4.96 0.16
C ASN A 85 33.15 6.08 -0.46
N ASN A 86 33.92 6.77 0.39
CA ASN A 86 34.72 7.92 -0.02
C ASN A 86 36.20 7.56 -0.18
N GLN A 87 36.56 6.82 -1.23
CA GLN A 87 37.98 6.54 -1.55
C GLN A 87 38.72 7.77 -2.11
N SER A 88 38.01 8.84 -2.44
CA SER A 88 38.57 10.06 -2.99
C SER A 88 39.56 10.78 -2.05
N SER A 89 40.29 11.75 -2.60
CA SER A 89 41.16 12.64 -1.80
C SER A 89 40.42 13.77 -1.06
N VAL A 90 39.09 13.83 -1.19
CA VAL A 90 38.25 14.96 -0.80
C VAL A 90 37.34 14.57 0.37
N ASP A 91 37.38 15.35 1.44
CA ASP A 91 36.45 15.23 2.57
C ASP A 91 35.01 15.64 2.16
N VAL A 92 33.98 15.00 2.70
CA VAL A 92 32.59 15.46 2.58
C VAL A 92 32.27 16.41 3.74
N ARG A 93 31.78 17.61 3.43
CA ARG A 93 31.47 18.66 4.43
C ARG A 93 30.29 18.25 5.31
N THR A 94 29.21 17.86 4.65
CA THR A 94 27.91 17.46 5.21
C THR A 94 27.19 16.61 4.17
N ILE A 95 26.27 15.76 4.65
CA ILE A 95 25.19 15.18 3.85
C ILE A 95 23.89 15.74 4.41
N VAL A 96 23.01 16.21 3.54
CA VAL A 96 21.70 16.79 3.91
C VAL A 96 20.61 15.91 3.31
N MET A 97 19.74 15.37 4.15
CA MET A 97 18.64 14.48 3.76
C MET A 97 17.32 15.21 3.97
N LYS A 98 16.50 15.33 2.94
CA LYS A 98 15.26 16.11 2.94
C LYS A 98 14.09 15.22 2.54
N LEU A 99 13.09 15.09 3.41
CA LEU A 99 11.77 14.65 2.98
C LEU A 99 11.07 15.86 2.36
N GLN A 100 10.77 15.81 1.06
CA GLN A 100 10.12 16.94 0.38
C GLN A 100 8.92 16.56 -0.48
N ARG A 101 7.93 17.46 -0.49
CA ARG A 101 6.80 17.44 -1.41
C ARG A 101 7.20 18.15 -2.69
N VAL A 102 6.91 17.51 -3.82
CA VAL A 102 7.17 18.00 -5.18
C VAL A 102 5.84 18.25 -5.87
N ASP A 103 5.39 19.50 -5.88
CA ASP A 103 4.15 19.90 -6.54
C ASP A 103 4.43 20.38 -7.96
N THR A 104 3.92 19.66 -8.95
CA THR A 104 4.06 19.98 -10.36
C THR A 104 2.78 20.63 -10.86
N PHE A 105 2.84 21.93 -11.14
CA PHE A 105 1.71 22.69 -11.71
C PHE A 105 1.84 22.73 -13.22
N ILE A 106 0.83 22.20 -13.93
CA ILE A 106 0.79 22.07 -15.38
C ILE A 106 -0.21 23.08 -15.94
N SER A 107 0.29 24.09 -16.64
CA SER A 107 -0.56 24.96 -17.47
C SER A 107 -0.89 24.26 -18.79
N GLN A 108 -2.01 24.62 -19.41
CA GLN A 108 -2.46 24.09 -20.70
C GLN A 108 -2.76 25.19 -21.73
N ILE A 109 -3.07 26.41 -21.29
CA ILE A 109 -3.51 27.53 -22.12
C ILE A 109 -2.80 28.81 -21.62
N PRO A 110 -2.23 29.66 -22.50
CA PRO A 110 -2.16 29.55 -23.96
C PRO A 110 -1.06 28.62 -24.48
N ARG A 111 -0.24 28.05 -23.58
CA ARG A 111 0.78 27.02 -23.87
C ARG A 111 0.80 25.99 -22.76
N VAL A 112 1.27 24.78 -23.08
CA VAL A 112 1.65 23.80 -22.07
C VAL A 112 2.97 24.26 -21.44
N ASP A 113 2.98 24.42 -20.13
CA ASP A 113 4.14 24.85 -19.33
C ASP A 113 4.08 24.18 -17.95
N GLN A 114 5.23 23.95 -17.32
CA GLN A 114 5.33 23.18 -16.07
C GLN A 114 6.21 23.89 -15.04
N TYR A 115 5.61 24.22 -13.89
CA TYR A 115 6.31 24.77 -12.72
C TYR A 115 6.42 23.70 -11.63
N ILE A 116 7.63 23.38 -11.19
CA ILE A 116 7.88 22.43 -10.09
C ILE A 116 8.21 23.21 -8.82
N GLU A 117 7.42 23.02 -7.78
CA GLU A 117 7.63 23.57 -6.44
C GLU A 117 8.11 22.47 -5.50
N ARG A 118 9.10 22.78 -4.65
CA ARG A 118 9.65 21.86 -3.65
C ARG A 118 9.42 22.42 -2.25
N THR A 119 8.58 21.74 -1.47
CA THR A 119 8.34 22.04 -0.07
C THR A 119 9.06 21.01 0.79
N VAL A 120 10.13 21.40 1.47
CA VAL A 120 10.79 20.55 2.47
C VAL A 120 9.84 20.40 3.67
N LEU A 121 9.59 19.15 4.08
CA LEU A 121 8.77 18.80 5.25
C LEU A 121 9.65 18.53 6.48
N GLU A 122 10.74 17.79 6.29
CA GLU A 122 11.74 17.51 7.32
C GLU A 122 13.14 17.50 6.70
N GLU A 123 14.14 17.96 7.46
CA GLU A 123 15.54 18.01 7.05
C GLU A 123 16.44 17.45 8.16
N ARG A 124 17.34 16.53 7.79
CA ARG A 124 18.40 15.97 8.63
C ARG A 124 19.76 16.28 8.00
N THR A 125 20.80 16.43 8.83
CA THR A 125 22.15 16.76 8.35
C THR A 125 23.21 16.00 9.13
N THR A 126 23.98 15.18 8.42
CA THR A 126 25.10 14.41 8.97
C THR A 126 26.33 15.29 9.18
N SER A 127 27.20 14.88 10.11
CA SER A 127 28.51 15.48 10.36
C SER A 127 29.48 15.32 9.17
N LYS A 128 30.69 15.88 9.32
CA LYS A 128 31.75 15.81 8.31
C LYS A 128 32.29 14.38 8.18
N ILE A 129 32.23 13.81 6.97
CA ILE A 129 32.86 12.54 6.63
C ILE A 129 34.25 12.78 6.03
N SER A 130 35.24 12.00 6.44
CA SER A 130 36.63 12.12 5.98
C SER A 130 36.82 11.61 4.56
N LYS A 131 37.92 12.02 3.92
CA LYS A 131 38.51 11.30 2.77
C LYS A 131 39.04 9.92 3.19
N ARG A 132 39.05 8.95 2.27
CA ARG A 132 39.49 7.56 2.47
C ARG A 132 38.81 6.88 3.67
N SER A 133 37.48 6.99 3.72
CA SER A 133 36.65 6.27 4.69
C SER A 133 35.45 5.67 4.00
N ASP A 134 35.06 4.48 4.44
CA ASP A 134 33.79 3.84 4.08
C ASP A 134 32.91 3.85 5.34
N ILE A 135 31.69 4.39 5.24
CA ILE A 135 30.79 4.60 6.39
C ILE A 135 29.34 4.35 5.97
N SER A 136 28.68 3.41 6.63
CA SER A 136 27.22 3.29 6.66
C SER A 136 26.64 3.98 7.90
N PHE A 137 25.48 4.62 7.75
CA PHE A 137 24.68 5.12 8.87
C PHE A 137 23.19 5.08 8.53
N GLU A 138 22.34 5.16 9.56
CA GLU A 138 20.88 5.10 9.46
C GLU A 138 20.28 6.34 10.10
N GLU A 139 19.29 6.95 9.44
CA GLU A 139 18.57 8.14 9.90
C GLU A 139 17.07 7.88 9.82
N ASN A 140 16.35 8.26 10.88
CA ASN A 140 14.91 8.04 11.00
C ASN A 140 14.16 9.37 10.83
N ILE A 141 13.36 9.46 9.77
CA ILE A 141 12.60 10.65 9.37
C ILE A 141 11.11 10.37 9.64
N LEU A 142 10.38 11.31 10.26
CA LEU A 142 8.98 11.12 10.67
C LEU A 142 8.02 11.69 9.62
N VAL A 143 7.11 10.85 9.11
CA VAL A 143 6.11 11.32 8.14
C VAL A 143 5.06 12.19 8.85
N GLY A 144 5.24 13.51 8.76
CA GLY A 144 4.30 14.48 9.31
C GLY A 144 2.91 14.45 8.66
N ALA A 145 1.94 15.14 9.29
CA ALA A 145 0.61 15.29 8.74
C ALA A 145 0.63 16.07 7.42
N GLY A 146 0.18 15.44 6.32
CA GLY A 146 0.26 16.00 4.98
C GLY A 146 -0.95 15.68 4.10
N ILE A 147 -0.88 16.13 2.85
CA ILE A 147 -1.80 15.74 1.78
C ILE A 147 -1.28 14.41 1.20
N PRO A 148 -2.11 13.39 0.92
CA PRO A 148 -1.65 12.20 0.21
C PRO A 148 -1.12 12.54 -1.19
N SER A 149 -0.34 11.63 -1.75
CA SER A 149 0.16 11.73 -3.12
C SER A 149 -1.00 11.77 -4.12
N ASP A 150 -0.87 12.58 -5.17
CA ASP A 150 -1.78 12.55 -6.30
C ASP A 150 -1.06 12.84 -7.62
N VAL A 151 -1.04 11.84 -8.50
CA VAL A 151 -0.38 11.94 -9.82
C VAL A 151 -1.38 11.63 -10.94
N GLU A 152 -2.35 10.75 -10.68
CA GLU A 152 -3.25 10.20 -11.69
C GLU A 152 -4.59 10.94 -11.78
N ARG A 153 -5.14 11.41 -10.66
CA ARG A 153 -6.50 11.98 -10.61
C ARG A 153 -6.53 13.44 -11.04
N CYS A 154 -5.51 14.24 -10.69
CA CYS A 154 -5.39 15.62 -11.14
C CYS A 154 -4.35 15.79 -12.29
N ARG A 155 -4.80 16.44 -13.38
CA ARG A 155 -3.97 16.75 -14.57
C ARG A 155 -3.35 18.15 -14.57
N ILE A 156 -3.61 18.95 -13.54
CA ILE A 156 -3.22 20.37 -13.45
C ILE A 156 -2.27 20.61 -12.27
N ILE A 157 -2.42 19.86 -11.18
CA ILE A 157 -1.53 19.89 -10.02
C ILE A 157 -1.25 18.44 -9.63
N GLN A 158 0.00 17.99 -9.77
CA GLN A 158 0.43 16.67 -9.34
C GLN A 158 1.33 16.80 -8.11
N THR A 159 0.98 16.13 -7.02
CA THR A 159 1.74 16.12 -5.76
C THR A 159 2.46 14.78 -5.62
N LYS A 160 3.78 14.83 -5.65
CA LYS A 160 4.70 13.70 -5.43
C LYS A 160 5.52 13.92 -4.17
N TYR A 161 6.19 12.88 -3.69
CA TYR A 161 7.11 12.96 -2.56
C TYR A 161 8.42 12.25 -2.90
N GLU A 162 9.54 12.84 -2.46
CA GLU A 162 10.87 12.27 -2.61
C GLU A 162 11.70 12.53 -1.34
N VAL A 163 12.57 11.58 -1.02
CA VAL A 163 13.68 11.81 -0.09
C VAL A 163 14.90 12.21 -0.92
N GLU A 164 15.29 13.48 -0.84
CA GLU A 164 16.46 14.04 -1.54
C GLU A 164 17.67 14.01 -0.61
N ILE A 165 18.74 13.30 -1.01
CA ILE A 165 20.02 13.23 -0.31
C ILE A 165 21.05 14.07 -1.09
N ILE A 166 21.44 15.20 -0.51
CA ILE A 166 22.40 16.16 -1.09
C ILE A 166 23.75 16.02 -0.37
N VAL A 167 24.78 15.60 -1.11
CA VAL A 167 26.15 15.47 -0.61
C VAL A 167 26.96 16.71 -1.01
N HIS A 168 27.68 17.29 -0.04
CA HIS A 168 28.49 18.48 -0.23
C HIS A 168 30.01 18.21 -0.05
N PRO A 169 30.77 17.84 -1.09
CA PRO A 169 32.21 17.65 -0.98
C PRO A 169 32.96 18.98 -0.75
N ILE A 170 33.98 18.96 0.11
CA ILE A 170 34.83 20.13 0.39
C ILE A 170 35.66 20.49 -0.86
N ARG A 171 35.86 21.80 -1.10
CA ARG A 171 36.59 22.34 -2.28
C ARG A 171 35.99 21.98 -3.65
N SER A 172 34.85 21.29 -3.72
CA SER A 172 34.10 21.02 -4.95
C SER A 172 32.99 22.05 -5.18
N ARG A 173 32.71 22.36 -6.45
CA ARG A 173 31.44 23.01 -6.86
C ARG A 173 30.36 21.99 -7.27
N LYS A 174 30.75 20.76 -7.62
CA LYS A 174 29.81 19.64 -7.83
C LYS A 174 29.23 19.22 -6.48
N ARG A 175 27.91 19.05 -6.43
CA ARG A 175 27.17 18.34 -5.38
C ARG A 175 26.76 16.98 -5.97
N LEU A 176 26.62 15.98 -5.11
CA LEU A 176 25.91 14.74 -5.47
C LEU A 176 24.47 14.89 -4.99
N VAL A 177 23.51 14.38 -5.76
CA VAL A 177 22.08 14.42 -5.42
C VAL A 177 21.51 13.05 -5.76
N LEU A 178 20.81 12.44 -4.79
CA LEU A 178 20.09 11.18 -4.94
C LEU A 178 18.64 11.41 -4.53
N ASN A 179 17.69 10.95 -5.33
CA ASN A 179 16.26 11.09 -5.04
C ASN A 179 15.64 9.70 -4.92
N LEU A 180 15.14 9.37 -3.73
CA LEU A 180 14.36 8.16 -3.50
C LEU A 180 12.87 8.54 -3.61
N PRO A 181 12.14 8.08 -4.65
CA PRO A 181 10.71 8.35 -4.77
C PRO A 181 9.96 7.58 -3.68
N ILE A 182 8.99 8.25 -3.03
CA ILE A 182 8.10 7.64 -2.05
C ILE A 182 6.65 8.05 -2.32
N VAL A 183 5.71 7.29 -1.79
CA VAL A 183 4.28 7.51 -1.96
C VAL A 183 3.63 7.66 -0.59
N LEU A 184 3.25 8.89 -0.24
CA LEU A 184 2.44 9.15 0.95
C LEU A 184 0.96 8.84 0.68
N GLY A 185 0.32 8.10 1.57
CA GLY A 185 -1.11 7.76 1.51
C GLY A 185 -1.85 8.03 2.82
N THR A 186 -3.10 7.59 2.89
CA THR A 186 -3.97 7.71 4.09
C THR A 186 -4.05 6.44 4.93
N THR A 187 -3.48 5.33 4.46
CA THR A 187 -3.43 4.02 5.12
C THR A 187 -1.98 3.54 5.19
N SER A 188 -1.54 3.02 6.34
CA SER A 188 -0.16 2.52 6.49
C SER A 188 -0.04 1.08 6.02
N ILE A 189 0.98 0.82 5.20
CA ILE A 189 1.34 -0.50 4.67
C ILE A 189 1.74 -1.49 5.79
N ALA A 190 2.30 -0.99 6.90
CA ALA A 190 2.77 -1.84 8.00
C ALA A 190 1.64 -2.63 8.69
N ASN A 191 0.38 -2.28 8.45
CA ASN A 191 -0.80 -2.92 9.02
C ASN A 191 -1.43 -3.98 8.08
N MET A 192 -0.65 -4.64 7.22
CA MET A 192 -1.18 -5.68 6.31
C MET A 192 -1.84 -6.84 7.06
N ASP A 193 -1.24 -7.36 8.12
CA ASP A 193 -1.84 -8.43 8.94
C ASP A 193 -3.19 -7.97 9.53
N ALA A 194 -3.19 -6.78 10.13
CA ALA A 194 -4.39 -6.13 10.65
C ALA A 194 -5.34 -5.62 9.54
N HIS A 195 -5.02 -5.75 8.25
CA HIS A 195 -5.94 -5.55 7.13
C HIS A 195 -6.53 -6.87 6.66
N VAL A 196 -5.70 -7.92 6.54
CA VAL A 196 -6.15 -9.30 6.26
C VAL A 196 -7.16 -9.72 7.33
N GLU A 197 -6.87 -9.48 8.61
CA GLU A 197 -7.80 -9.71 9.73
C GLU A 197 -9.14 -8.98 9.50
N ARG A 198 -9.13 -7.67 9.23
CA ARG A 198 -10.35 -6.88 8.94
C ARG A 198 -11.08 -7.26 7.64
N VAL A 199 -10.42 -7.90 6.68
CA VAL A 199 -11.06 -8.44 5.46
C VAL A 199 -11.68 -9.80 5.75
N VAL A 200 -10.98 -10.66 6.49
CA VAL A 200 -11.48 -11.96 6.96
C VAL A 200 -12.69 -11.77 7.87
N ASP A 201 -12.64 -10.85 8.83
CA ASP A 201 -13.77 -10.56 9.72
C ASP A 201 -14.98 -10.04 8.94
N LYS A 202 -14.80 -9.12 7.99
CA LYS A 202 -15.90 -8.68 7.11
C LYS A 202 -16.47 -9.80 6.25
N GLN A 203 -15.65 -10.77 5.82
CA GLN A 203 -16.15 -11.95 5.12
C GLN A 203 -16.93 -12.87 6.07
N ARG A 204 -16.49 -13.03 7.33
CA ARG A 204 -17.20 -13.81 8.36
C ARG A 204 -18.54 -13.16 8.72
N GLU A 205 -18.57 -11.85 8.97
CA GLU A 205 -19.80 -11.06 9.14
C GLU A 205 -20.76 -11.24 7.95
N ALA A 206 -20.23 -11.23 6.72
CA ALA A 206 -21.04 -11.41 5.51
C ALA A 206 -21.56 -12.85 5.31
N LEU A 207 -20.87 -13.87 5.82
CA LEU A 207 -21.37 -15.26 5.86
C LEU A 207 -22.38 -15.45 6.99
N GLU A 208 -22.11 -14.92 8.19
CA GLU A 208 -22.98 -15.05 9.38
C GLU A 208 -24.28 -14.24 9.24
N GLY A 209 -24.28 -13.16 8.46
CA GLY A 209 -25.46 -12.34 8.15
C GLY A 209 -26.51 -13.01 7.26
N PHE A 210 -26.25 -14.19 6.69
CA PHE A 210 -27.18 -14.88 5.77
C PHE A 210 -27.90 -16.07 6.44
N SER A 211 -28.71 -15.80 7.45
CA SER A 211 -29.63 -16.79 8.00
C SER A 211 -30.81 -17.03 7.03
N PRO A 212 -31.04 -18.26 6.54
CA PRO A 212 -32.23 -18.55 5.74
C PRO A 212 -33.49 -18.39 6.61
N PRO A 213 -34.61 -17.88 6.07
CA PRO A 213 -35.86 -17.76 6.82
C PRO A 213 -36.33 -19.16 7.26
N GLN A 214 -36.26 -19.40 8.57
CA GLN A 214 -36.58 -20.68 9.17
C GLN A 214 -38.08 -21.00 8.97
N PRO A 215 -38.44 -22.13 8.32
CA PRO A 215 -39.83 -22.40 7.98
C PRO A 215 -40.66 -22.68 9.24
N SER A 216 -41.54 -21.75 9.58
CA SER A 216 -42.51 -21.92 10.67
C SER A 216 -43.52 -23.00 10.30
N ALA A 217 -43.45 -24.15 10.97
CA ALA A 217 -44.43 -25.23 10.79
C ALA A 217 -45.84 -24.75 11.17
N PRO A 218 -46.90 -25.08 10.39
CA PRO A 218 -48.27 -24.71 10.73
C PRO A 218 -48.68 -25.33 12.07
N GLN A 219 -49.26 -24.51 12.96
CA GLN A 219 -49.94 -25.02 14.15
C GLN A 219 -51.30 -25.57 13.73
N SER A 220 -51.54 -26.86 14.00
CA SER A 220 -52.85 -27.49 13.82
C SER A 220 -53.74 -27.17 15.01
N GLU A 221 -54.81 -26.41 14.81
CA GLU A 221 -55.90 -26.32 15.79
C GLU A 221 -56.61 -27.67 15.90
N ASP A 222 -56.76 -28.19 17.12
CA ASP A 222 -57.40 -29.47 17.39
C ASP A 222 -58.86 -29.28 17.84
N GLY A 223 -59.79 -29.95 17.16
CA GLY A 223 -61.24 -29.75 17.27
C GLY A 223 -61.97 -31.10 17.15
N PRO A 224 -62.79 -31.51 18.15
CA PRO A 224 -62.98 -32.95 18.40
C PRO A 224 -64.20 -33.60 17.70
N ARG A 225 -64.16 -34.95 17.71
CA ARG A 225 -65.19 -36.00 17.38
C ARG A 225 -64.94 -36.73 16.03
N SER A 226 -65.21 -38.04 15.87
CA SER A 226 -65.41 -39.13 16.86
C SER A 226 -65.53 -40.51 16.19
N VAL A 227 -64.84 -41.54 16.74
CA VAL A 227 -65.21 -42.99 16.70
C VAL A 227 -65.07 -43.77 15.35
N GLU A 228 -64.81 -45.09 15.47
CA GLU A 228 -64.82 -46.17 14.45
C GLU A 228 -63.74 -46.18 13.33
N GLU A 229 -63.14 -47.32 12.93
CA GLU A 229 -63.06 -48.65 13.58
C GLU A 229 -61.76 -49.47 13.26
N ARG A 230 -61.23 -50.11 14.31
CA ARG A 230 -60.49 -51.41 14.41
C ARG A 230 -59.63 -52.05 13.27
N ARG A 231 -58.37 -52.34 13.70
CA ARG A 231 -57.68 -53.67 13.78
C ARG A 231 -56.93 -54.30 12.58
N MET A 232 -55.64 -54.53 12.85
CA MET A 232 -54.81 -55.76 12.67
C MET A 232 -54.71 -56.49 11.31
N ILE A 233 -53.47 -56.77 10.93
CA ILE A 233 -52.95 -58.14 10.76
C ILE A 233 -51.55 -58.19 11.42
N PHE A 234 -51.12 -59.36 11.91
CA PHE A 234 -49.90 -59.51 12.71
C PHE A 234 -49.11 -60.76 12.28
N ALA A 235 -47.77 -60.65 12.33
CA ALA A 235 -46.77 -61.72 12.20
C ALA A 235 -46.72 -62.57 10.90
N ALA A 236 -45.59 -62.47 10.21
CA ALA A 236 -44.81 -63.64 9.81
C ALA A 236 -43.33 -63.41 10.17
N ARG A 237 -42.69 -64.39 10.83
CA ARG A 237 -41.23 -64.51 10.94
C ARG A 237 -40.71 -65.11 9.59
N THR A 238 -39.43 -65.13 9.22
CA THR A 238 -38.26 -65.52 10.02
C THR A 238 -36.94 -65.12 9.35
N LEU A 239 -35.92 -64.88 10.18
CA LEU A 239 -34.46 -64.90 9.95
C LEU A 239 -33.92 -65.33 8.57
N ASN A 240 -32.86 -64.64 8.10
CA ASN A 240 -31.52 -65.20 8.32
C ASN A 240 -30.37 -64.20 8.18
N SER A 241 -29.32 -64.45 8.95
CA SER A 241 -28.02 -63.79 8.91
C SER A 241 -26.93 -64.84 9.11
N MET A 242 -25.92 -64.90 8.24
CA MET A 242 -24.59 -65.45 8.56
C MET A 242 -23.59 -65.19 7.43
N SER A 243 -22.30 -65.23 7.77
CA SER A 243 -21.16 -64.90 6.92
C SER A 243 -19.94 -65.76 7.27
N CYS A 244 -19.22 -66.20 6.24
CA CYS A 244 -17.80 -66.63 6.19
C CYS A 244 -17.32 -66.22 4.77
N GLU A 245 -16.08 -65.79 4.49
CA GLU A 245 -14.75 -66.41 4.75
C GLU A 245 -14.57 -67.73 3.99
N GLU A 246 -13.43 -68.04 3.35
CA GLU A 246 -12.07 -67.51 3.55
C GLU A 246 -11.11 -67.65 2.32
N SER A 247 -10.09 -66.77 2.26
CA SER A 247 -8.67 -66.95 1.83
C SER A 247 -8.18 -67.52 0.46
N LEU A 248 -6.87 -67.25 0.22
CA LEU A 248 -5.87 -67.84 -0.71
C LEU A 248 -5.72 -67.29 -2.16
N ASP A 249 -4.50 -67.15 -2.73
CA ASP A 249 -3.21 -66.64 -2.19
C ASP A 249 -2.14 -66.42 -3.31
N LEU A 250 -1.18 -65.50 -3.09
CA LEU A 250 0.17 -65.38 -3.76
C LEU A 250 0.19 -65.18 -5.31
N GLU A 251 1.26 -64.73 -6.00
CA GLU A 251 2.65 -64.34 -5.68
C GLU A 251 3.24 -63.37 -6.75
N ASN A 252 4.27 -62.56 -6.41
CA ASN A 252 5.38 -62.05 -7.29
C ASN A 252 5.09 -61.20 -8.58
N GLU A 253 5.97 -60.32 -9.10
CA GLU A 253 7.16 -59.58 -8.59
C GLU A 253 7.52 -58.38 -9.54
N LYS A 254 8.48 -57.54 -9.14
CA LYS A 254 9.42 -56.71 -9.97
C LYS A 254 8.91 -55.64 -10.97
N ASN A 255 8.96 -54.38 -10.50
CA ASN A 255 9.98 -53.35 -10.85
C ASN A 255 10.11 -52.74 -12.28
N CYS A 256 10.63 -51.50 -12.31
CA CYS A 256 11.21 -50.73 -13.44
C CYS A 256 10.32 -50.22 -14.60
N GLY A 257 10.28 -48.88 -14.75
CA GLY A 257 10.94 -48.27 -15.91
C GLY A 257 10.19 -47.22 -16.76
N ALA A 258 10.75 -46.00 -16.75
CA ALA A 258 10.85 -45.05 -17.87
C ALA A 258 9.59 -44.44 -18.55
N ALA A 259 9.62 -43.10 -18.65
CA ALA A 259 9.01 -42.29 -19.71
C ALA A 259 9.92 -42.31 -20.99
N PRO A 260 9.62 -41.64 -22.13
CA PRO A 260 8.51 -40.70 -22.38
C PRO A 260 7.77 -40.88 -23.73
N TYR A 261 6.77 -40.03 -23.97
CA TYR A 261 6.56 -39.31 -25.24
C TYR A 261 6.02 -37.90 -24.93
#